data_AF-A0A2N0HCR0-F1
#
_entry.id   AF-A0A2N0HCR0-F1
#
_cell.length_a   1.000
_cell.length_b   1.000
_cell.length_c   1.000
_cell.angle_alpha   90.00
_cell.angle_beta   90.00
_cell.angle_gamma   90.00
#
_symmetry.space_group_name_H-M   'P 1'
#
loop_
_entity.id
_entity.type
_entity.pdbx_description
1 polymer ?
#
loop_
_entity_poly.entity_id
_entity_poly.type
_entity_poly.pdbx_seq_one_letter_code
_entity_poly.pdbx_strand_id
1 'polypeptide(L)'
;MGRLGISELFLLLIVISIYFLPTIIGRKKQNFNAILLLNLFLGWTFIGWILSLIWAVSKEKEVIVINSNNSTADELQKLKQLLDDGALSKDEFETEKKVLLRK
;
A
#
# COMPACT_ATOMS: atom_id res chain seq x y z
N MET A 1 -18.30 -24.72 42.38
CA MET A 1 -18.11 -24.47 40.93
C MET A 1 -19.33 -23.73 40.40
N GLY A 2 -19.20 -22.46 39.99
CA GLY A 2 -20.30 -21.74 39.35
C GLY A 2 -20.67 -22.43 38.04
N ARG A 3 -21.95 -22.75 37.85
CA ARG A 3 -22.46 -23.21 36.54
C ARG A 3 -22.35 -22.03 35.58
N LEU A 4 -21.51 -22.15 34.56
CA LEU A 4 -21.56 -21.23 33.42
C LEU A 4 -22.94 -21.40 32.78
N GLY A 5 -23.78 -20.39 32.90
CA GLY A 5 -25.10 -20.35 32.29
C GLY A 5 -24.99 -20.06 30.79
N ILE A 6 -26.08 -20.34 30.08
CA ILE A 6 -26.25 -19.98 28.67
C ILE A 6 -26.12 -18.45 28.50
N SER A 7 -26.50 -17.68 29.52
CA SER A 7 -26.31 -16.23 29.62
C SER A 7 -24.85 -15.80 29.47
N GLU A 8 -23.94 -16.44 30.19
CA GLU A 8 -22.51 -16.13 30.16
C GLU A 8 -21.90 -16.49 28.80
N LEU A 9 -22.32 -17.62 28.22
CA LEU A 9 -21.89 -18.01 26.87
C LEU A 9 -22.35 -16.99 25.82
N PHE A 10 -23.59 -16.52 25.92
CA PHE A 10 -24.14 -15.51 25.02
C PHE A 10 -23.40 -14.18 25.13
N LEU A 11 -23.09 -13.75 26.35
CA LEU A 11 -22.33 -12.52 26.60
C LEU A 11 -20.89 -12.62 26.06
N LEU A 12 -20.24 -13.77 26.26
CA LEU A 12 -18.92 -14.07 25.67
C LEU A 12 -18.95 -14.01 24.14
N LEU A 13 -19.99 -14.56 23.51
CA LEU A 13 -20.14 -14.54 22.06
C LEU A 13 -20.22 -13.11 21.51
N ILE A 14 -20.98 -12.23 22.19
CA ILE A 14 -21.10 -10.82 21.81
C ILE A 14 -19.75 -10.11 21.94
N VAL A 15 -19.06 -10.30 23.07
CA VAL A 15 -17.76 -9.69 23.32
C VAL A 15 -16.73 -10.12 22.28
N ILE A 16 -16.68 -11.41 21.95
CA ILE A 16 -15.80 -11.95 20.90
C ILE A 16 -16.15 -11.35 19.53
N SER A 17 -17.44 -11.21 19.22
CA SER A 17 -17.89 -10.62 17.95
C SER A 17 -17.43 -9.16 17.79
N ILE A 18 -17.53 -8.37 18.87
CA ILE A 18 -17.06 -6.97 18.89
C ILE A 18 -15.53 -6.90 18.86
N TYR A 19 -14.85 -7.83 19.52
CA TYR A 19 -13.39 -7.90 19.53
C TYR A 19 -12.83 -8.12 18.11
N PHE A 20 -13.49 -8.94 17.30
CA PHE A 20 -13.06 -9.22 15.92
C PHE A 20 -13.55 -8.19 14.88
N LEU A 21 -14.27 -7.14 15.31
CA LEU A 21 -14.80 -6.10 14.42
C LEU A 21 -13.73 -5.47 13.49
N PRO A 22 -12.55 -5.01 13.97
CA PRO A 22 -11.52 -4.45 13.08
C PRO A 22 -10.98 -5.47 12.07
N THR A 23 -10.91 -6.76 12.44
CA THR A 23 -10.52 -7.84 11.51
C THR A 23 -11.55 -8.08 10.42
N ILE A 24 -12.85 -8.00 10.77
CA ILE A 24 -13.96 -8.15 9.82
C ILE A 24 -13.98 -6.99 8.81
N ILE A 25 -13.81 -5.74 9.30
CA ILE A 25 -13.80 -4.53 8.48
C ILE A 25 -12.59 -4.54 7.52
N GLY A 26 -11.43 -4.98 8.00
CA GLY A 26 -10.17 -5.04 7.23
C GLY A 26 -10.07 -6.20 6.23
N ARG A 27 -11.06 -7.10 6.13
CA ARG A 27 -10.96 -8.36 5.36
C ARG A 27 -10.59 -8.20 3.88
N LYS A 28 -10.97 -7.07 3.27
CA LYS A 28 -10.73 -6.79 1.84
C LYS A 28 -9.47 -5.97 1.59
N LYS A 29 -8.68 -5.67 2.62
CA LYS A 29 -7.45 -4.86 2.51
C LYS A 29 -6.24 -5.74 2.23
N GLN A 30 -5.29 -5.25 1.43
CA GLN A 30 -3.99 -5.91 1.24
C GLN A 30 -3.26 -6.15 2.56
N ASN A 31 -3.41 -5.24 3.52
CA ASN A 31 -2.78 -5.33 4.84
C ASN A 31 -3.59 -6.16 5.86
N PHE A 32 -4.50 -7.05 5.39
CA PHE A 32 -5.34 -7.88 6.25
C PHE A 32 -4.55 -8.66 7.31
N ASN A 33 -3.44 -9.30 6.91
CA ASN A 33 -2.60 -10.06 7.84
C ASN A 33 -2.09 -9.18 8.98
N ALA A 34 -1.70 -7.95 8.69
CA ALA A 34 -1.18 -7.04 9.70
C ALA A 34 -2.28 -6.56 10.66
N ILE A 35 -3.49 -6.31 10.17
CA ILE A 35 -4.67 -6.01 10.98
C ILE A 35 -5.03 -7.21 11.88
N LEU A 36 -4.96 -8.43 11.35
CA LEU A 36 -5.26 -9.66 12.08
C LEU A 36 -4.24 -9.96 13.18
N LEU A 37 -2.93 -9.88 12.87
CA LEU A 37 -1.88 -10.05 13.87
C LEU A 37 -1.98 -8.97 14.96
N LEU A 38 -2.18 -7.72 14.59
CA LEU A 38 -2.33 -6.63 15.56
C LEU A 38 -3.54 -6.86 16.47
N ASN A 39 -4.69 -7.26 15.92
CA ASN A 39 -5.87 -7.55 16.72
C ASN A 39 -5.70 -8.81 17.60
N LEU A 40 -4.95 -9.81 17.15
CA LEU A 40 -4.70 -11.04 17.93
C LEU A 40 -3.73 -10.80 19.09
N PHE A 41 -2.61 -10.13 18.85
CA PHE A 41 -1.55 -9.94 19.83
C PHE A 41 -1.75 -8.72 20.73
N LEU A 42 -2.44 -7.69 20.25
CA LEU A 42 -2.60 -6.40 20.93
C LEU A 42 -4.06 -5.99 21.12
N GLY A 43 -5.05 -6.71 20.57
CA GLY A 43 -6.47 -6.37 20.73
C GLY A 43 -6.98 -6.47 22.17
N TRP A 44 -6.29 -7.24 23.03
CA TRP A 44 -6.54 -7.27 24.48
C TRP A 44 -6.20 -5.95 25.17
N THR A 45 -5.45 -5.08 24.49
CA THR A 45 -5.23 -3.69 24.90
C THR A 45 -6.18 -2.77 24.13
N PHE A 46 -6.81 -1.82 24.81
CA PHE A 46 -7.69 -0.84 24.16
C PHE A 46 -6.95 -0.08 23.03
N ILE A 47 -5.67 0.23 23.23
CA ILE A 47 -4.81 0.86 22.23
C ILE A 47 -4.64 -0.02 20.98
N GLY A 48 -4.35 -1.31 21.14
CA GLY A 48 -4.15 -2.22 20.01
C GLY A 48 -5.42 -2.47 19.20
N TRP A 49 -6.57 -2.50 19.89
CA TRP A 49 -7.87 -2.58 19.23
C TRP A 49 -8.17 -1.31 18.40
N ILE A 50 -7.88 -0.12 18.93
CA ILE A 50 -8.05 1.14 18.19
C ILE A 50 -7.09 1.23 16.99
N LEU A 51 -5.81 0.85 17.17
CA LEU A 51 -4.83 0.85 16.08
C LEU A 51 -5.24 -0.09 14.94
N SER A 52 -5.74 -1.29 15.27
CA SER A 52 -6.21 -2.23 14.24
C SER A 52 -7.45 -1.69 13.51
N LEU A 53 -8.34 -0.97 14.20
CA LEU A 53 -9.49 -0.31 13.59
C LEU A 53 -9.06 0.83 12.65
N ILE A 54 -8.15 1.70 13.08
CA ILE A 54 -7.60 2.77 12.25
C ILE A 54 -7.01 2.19 10.95
N TRP A 55 -6.28 1.09 11.08
CA TRP A 55 -5.64 0.46 9.93
C TRP A 55 -6.63 -0.24 9.01
N ALA A 56 -7.69 -0.84 9.57
CA ALA A 56 -8.79 -1.42 8.81
C ALA A 56 -9.54 -0.37 7.96
N VAL A 57 -9.68 0.85 8.47
CA VAL A 57 -10.37 1.96 7.78
C VAL A 57 -9.43 2.74 6.86
N SER A 58 -8.12 2.70 7.09
CA SER A 58 -7.14 3.44 6.29
C SER A 58 -7.19 3.08 4.80
N LYS A 59 -6.96 4.08 3.93
CA LYS A 59 -6.81 3.84 2.49
C LYS A 59 -5.52 3.09 2.23
N GLU A 60 -5.57 2.17 1.26
CA GLU A 60 -4.35 1.54 0.76
C GLU A 60 -3.49 2.65 0.16
N LYS A 61 -2.22 2.69 0.55
CA LYS A 61 -1.28 3.59 -0.11
C LYS A 61 -1.14 3.06 -1.52
N GLU A 62 -1.66 3.79 -2.49
CA GLU A 62 -1.29 3.60 -3.88
C GLU A 62 0.22 3.80 -3.95
N VAL A 63 0.95 2.69 -4.04
CA VAL A 63 2.34 2.75 -4.44
C VAL A 63 2.29 3.33 -5.83
N ILE A 64 2.67 4.61 -5.97
CA ILE A 64 3.00 5.17 -7.27
C ILE A 64 4.19 4.35 -7.73
N VAL A 65 3.90 3.26 -8.45
CA VAL A 65 4.90 2.64 -9.30
C VAL A 65 5.25 3.77 -10.26
N ILE A 66 6.40 4.41 -10.04
CA ILE A 66 7.02 5.23 -11.05
C ILE A 66 7.35 4.23 -12.14
N ASN A 67 6.37 3.97 -13.00
CA ASN A 67 6.60 3.27 -14.24
C ASN A 67 7.50 4.24 -14.98
N SER A 68 8.81 3.99 -14.93
CA SER A 68 9.76 4.56 -15.87
C SER A 68 9.42 3.94 -17.22
N ASN A 69 8.24 4.25 -17.74
CA ASN A 69 7.94 4.21 -19.14
C ASN A 69 8.58 5.50 -19.62
N ASN A 70 9.90 5.52 -19.74
CA ASN A 70 10.64 6.66 -20.27
C ASN A 70 9.94 6.99 -21.57
N SER A 71 9.14 8.04 -21.53
CA SER A 71 8.42 8.51 -22.70
C SER A 71 9.50 8.90 -23.69
N THR A 72 9.25 8.75 -24.99
CA THR A 72 10.19 9.24 -26.00
C THR A 72 10.61 10.70 -25.70
N ALA A 73 9.73 11.49 -25.05
CA ALA A 73 10.03 12.81 -24.52
C ALA A 73 11.13 12.84 -23.42
N ASP A 74 11.13 11.90 -22.48
CA ASP A 74 12.13 11.81 -21.40
C ASP A 74 13.50 11.42 -21.94
N GLU A 75 13.54 10.53 -22.95
CA GLU A 75 14.78 10.16 -23.64
C GLU A 75 15.33 11.33 -24.45
N LEU A 76 14.47 12.06 -25.17
CA LEU A 76 14.85 13.30 -25.87
C LEU A 76 15.37 14.37 -24.91
N GLN A 77 14.81 14.47 -23.70
CA GLN A 77 15.28 15.42 -22.69
C GLN A 77 16.68 15.04 -22.17
N LYS A 78 16.95 13.76 -21.92
CA LYS A 78 18.30 13.28 -21.56
C LYS A 78 19.32 13.53 -22.67
N LEU A 79 18.94 13.26 -23.92
CA LEU A 79 19.80 13.53 -25.07
C LEU A 79 20.11 15.03 -25.21
N LYS A 80 19.11 15.90 -24.97
CA LYS A 80 19.32 17.35 -24.98
C LYS A 80 20.27 17.78 -23.86
N GLN A 81 20.16 17.15 -22.70
CA GLN A 81 21.05 17.44 -21.58
C GLN A 81 22.50 17.03 -21.87
N LEU A 82 22.73 15.86 -22.48
CA LEU A 82 24.07 15.44 -22.89
C LEU A 82 24.68 16.36 -23.97
N LEU A 83 23.84 16.91 -24.85
CA LEU A 83 24.25 17.91 -25.82
C LEU A 83 24.64 19.24 -25.16
N ASP A 84 23.82 19.71 -24.21
CA ASP A 84 24.07 20.95 -23.46
C ASP A 84 25.32 20.83 -22.56
N ASP A 85 25.58 19.65 -22.00
CA ASP A 85 26.77 19.31 -21.20
C ASP A 85 28.04 19.11 -22.06
N GLY A 86 27.91 19.14 -23.39
CA GLY A 86 29.01 18.95 -24.34
C GLY A 86 29.56 17.52 -24.38
N ALA A 87 28.86 16.57 -23.76
CA ALA A 87 29.19 15.14 -23.79
C ALA A 87 28.78 14.48 -25.12
N LEU A 88 27.89 15.12 -25.89
CA LEU A 88 27.36 14.64 -27.16
C LEU A 88 27.50 15.71 -28.25
N SER A 89 27.88 15.32 -29.47
CA SER A 89 27.91 16.24 -30.61
C SER A 89 26.48 16.51 -31.15
N LYS A 90 26.29 17.67 -31.78
CA LYS A 90 25.02 18.02 -32.46
C LYS A 90 24.62 16.99 -33.51
N ASP A 91 25.60 16.40 -34.20
CA ASP A 91 25.36 15.42 -35.27
C ASP A 91 24.87 14.07 -34.71
N GLU A 92 25.40 13.66 -33.56
CA GLU A 92 25.01 12.43 -32.86
C GLU A 92 23.60 12.57 -32.27
N PHE A 93 23.32 13.72 -31.65
CA PHE A 93 22.00 14.06 -31.11
C PHE A 93 20.88 13.96 -32.16
N GLU A 94 21.05 14.55 -33.34
CA GLU A 94 20.01 14.50 -34.39
C GLU A 94 19.81 13.08 -34.96
N THR A 95 20.87 12.26 -34.96
CA THR A 95 20.78 10.85 -35.38
C THR A 95 19.93 10.04 -34.40
N GLU A 96 20.22 10.12 -33.10
CA GLU A 96 19.45 9.41 -32.07
C GLU A 96 18.00 9.91 -31.97
N LYS A 97 17.79 11.23 -32.02
CA LYS A 97 16.46 11.84 -32.02
C LYS A 97 15.59 11.30 -33.17
N LYS A 98 16.14 11.16 -34.38
CA LYS A 98 15.40 10.62 -35.54
C LYS A 98 15.08 9.14 -35.38
N VAL A 99 15.98 8.36 -34.78
CA VAL A 99 15.74 6.94 -34.46
C VAL A 99 14.62 6.80 -33.43
N LEU A 100 14.61 7.64 -32.40
CA LEU A 100 13.60 7.64 -31.34
C LEU A 100 12.22 8.09 -31.83
N LEU A 101 12.15 9.09 -32.71
CA LEU A 101 10.89 9.55 -33.31
C LEU A 101 10.28 8.58 -34.33
N ARG A 102 11.04 7.57 -34.76
CA ARG A 102 10.58 6.54 -35.71
C ARG A 102 10.11 5.26 -35.01
N LYS A 103 10.43 5.09 -33.73
CA LYS A 103 10.06 3.93 -32.91
C LYS A 103 8.59 3.99 -32.51
#